data_AF-A0A3A0DMR0-F1
#
_entry.id   AF-A0A3A0DMR0-F1
#
_cell.length_a   1.000
_cell.length_b   1.000
_cell.length_c   1.000
_cell.angle_alpha   90.00
_cell.angle_beta   90.00
_cell.angle_gamma   90.00
#
_symmetry.space_group_name_H-M   'P 1'
#
loop_
_entity.id
_entity.type
_entity.pdbx_description
1 polymer ?
#
loop_
_entity_poly.entity_id
_entity_poly.type
_entity_poly.pdbx_seq_one_letter_code
_entity_poly.pdbx_strand_id
1 'polypeptide(L)'
;MLQSLRDSLNRLISEEREELKDVKLRMRRFERKYKTSFNAFEKKIPAAGNYKIHEDYGEWSYLHQRSQAIMQNIKDYEHAYGAL
;
A
#
# COMPACT_ATOMS: atom_id res chain seq x y z
N MET A 1 27.57 -14.98 -8.94
CA MET A 1 27.37 -13.77 -8.12
C MET A 1 26.28 -12.86 -8.69
N LEU A 2 26.34 -12.44 -9.97
CA LEU A 2 25.26 -11.61 -10.56
C LEU A 2 23.90 -12.34 -10.61
N GLN A 3 23.89 -13.62 -11.00
CA GLN A 3 22.63 -14.39 -11.06
C GLN A 3 21.97 -14.55 -9.69
N SER A 4 22.73 -14.87 -8.64
CA SER A 4 22.21 -14.99 -7.27
C SER A 4 21.64 -13.67 -6.74
N LEU A 5 22.20 -12.53 -7.17
CA LEU A 5 21.69 -11.20 -6.81
C LEU A 5 20.37 -10.91 -7.55
N ARG A 6 20.30 -11.23 -8.85
CA ARG A 6 19.06 -11.15 -9.65
C ARG A 6 17.94 -12.01 -9.07
N ASP A 7 18.25 -13.24 -8.66
CA ASP A 7 17.27 -14.15 -8.06
C ASP A 7 16.77 -13.61 -6.71
N SER A 8 17.66 -13.01 -5.91
CA SER A 8 17.31 -12.37 -4.64
C SER A 8 16.37 -11.17 -4.84
N LEU A 9 16.67 -10.30 -5.81
CA LEU A 9 15.84 -9.15 -6.14
C LEU A 9 14.46 -9.58 -6.65
N ASN A 10 14.40 -10.58 -7.53
CA ASN A 10 13.13 -11.13 -8.02
C ASN A 10 12.25 -11.67 -6.88
N ARG A 11 12.87 -12.33 -5.90
CA ARG A 11 12.16 -12.80 -4.71
C ARG A 11 11.59 -11.62 -3.90
N LEU A 12 12.39 -10.60 -3.62
CA LEU A 12 11.94 -9.40 -2.88
C LEU A 12 10.79 -8.69 -3.61
N ILE A 13 10.91 -8.51 -4.93
CA ILE A 13 9.84 -7.93 -5.76
C ILE A 13 8.56 -8.76 -5.66
N SER A 14 8.67 -10.09 -5.69
CA SER A 14 7.51 -10.97 -5.56
C SER A 14 6.85 -10.87 -4.18
N GLU A 15 7.65 -10.82 -3.12
CA GLU A 15 7.16 -10.70 -1.74
C GLU A 15 6.42 -9.37 -1.53
N GLU A 16 7.00 -8.26 -1.99
CA GLU A 16 6.36 -6.94 -1.95
C GLU A 16 5.08 -6.87 -2.79
N ARG A 17 5.03 -7.54 -3.95
CA ARG A 17 3.83 -7.58 -4.80
C ARG A 17 2.66 -8.31 -4.12
N GLU A 18 2.92 -9.42 -3.43
CA GLU A 18 1.89 -10.11 -2.64
C GLU A 18 1.44 -9.25 -1.45
N GLU A 19 2.36 -8.59 -0.75
CA GLU A 19 1.98 -7.67 0.33
C GLU A 19 1.11 -6.50 -0.20
N LEU A 20 1.47 -5.92 -1.34
CA LEU A 20 0.69 -4.84 -1.98
C LEU A 20 -0.73 -5.29 -2.29
N LYS A 21 -0.91 -6.53 -2.75
CA LYS A 21 -2.21 -7.11 -3.07
C LYS A 21 -3.06 -7.24 -1.81
N ASP A 22 -2.49 -7.69 -0.70
CA ASP A 22 -3.18 -7.80 0.59
C ASP A 22 -3.58 -6.43 1.15
N VAL A 23 -2.67 -5.46 1.11
CA VAL A 23 -2.94 -4.07 1.52
C VAL A 23 -4.08 -3.49 0.68
N LYS A 24 -4.05 -3.67 -0.66
CA LYS A 24 -5.13 -3.22 -1.55
C LYS A 24 -6.46 -3.90 -1.26
N LEU A 25 -6.47 -5.19 -0.92
CA LEU A 25 -7.69 -5.91 -0.52
C LEU A 25 -8.30 -5.34 0.77
N ARG A 26 -7.45 -4.99 1.76
CA ARG A 26 -7.90 -4.33 2.99
C ARG A 26 -8.46 -2.93 2.71
N MET A 27 -7.78 -2.12 1.88
CA MET A 27 -8.28 -0.79 1.47
C MET A 27 -9.64 -0.88 0.78
N ARG A 28 -9.86 -1.87 -0.09
CA ARG A 28 -11.16 -2.11 -0.75
C ARG A 28 -12.29 -2.40 0.23
N ARG A 29 -12.02 -2.81 1.47
CA ARG A 29 -13.06 -2.96 2.50
C ARG A 29 -13.60 -1.60 2.91
N PHE A 30 -12.72 -0.62 3.11
CA PHE A 30 -13.10 0.75 3.42
C PHE A 30 -13.76 1.45 2.24
N GLU A 31 -13.24 1.25 1.02
CA GLU A 31 -13.86 1.81 -0.19
C GLU A 31 -15.32 1.35 -0.36
N ARG A 32 -15.59 0.07 -0.09
CA ARG A 32 -16.96 -0.47 -0.10
C ARG A 32 -17.80 0.06 1.06
N LYS A 33 -17.23 0.14 2.26
CA LYS A 33 -17.91 0.65 3.46
C LYS A 33 -18.37 2.10 3.28
N TYR A 34 -17.52 2.95 2.73
CA TYR A 34 -17.78 4.39 2.56
C TYR A 34 -18.22 4.79 1.14
N LYS A 35 -18.27 3.82 0.21
CA LYS A 35 -18.64 4.03 -1.20
C LYS A 35 -17.81 5.14 -1.87
N THR A 36 -16.54 5.24 -1.52
CA THR A 36 -15.65 6.31 -2.00
C THR A 36 -14.18 5.88 -1.94
N SER A 37 -13.27 6.66 -2.54
CA SER A 37 -11.83 6.43 -2.44
C SER A 37 -11.24 7.08 -1.18
N PHE A 38 -10.05 6.66 -0.75
CA PHE A 38 -9.37 7.25 0.41
C PHE A 38 -9.24 8.78 0.29
N ASN A 39 -8.75 9.27 -0.84
CA ASN A 39 -8.55 10.70 -1.08
C ASN A 39 -9.86 11.51 -1.03
N ALA A 40 -10.98 10.92 -1.43
CA ALA A 40 -12.28 11.56 -1.37
C ALA A 40 -12.90 11.48 0.04
N PHE A 41 -12.62 10.39 0.77
CA PHE A 41 -12.99 10.23 2.16
C PHE A 41 -12.28 11.24 3.06
N GLU A 42 -10.95 11.35 2.94
CA GLU A 42 -10.11 12.24 3.74
C GLU A 42 -10.58 13.71 3.71
N LYS A 43 -10.98 14.20 2.53
CA LYS A 43 -11.49 15.56 2.35
C LYS A 43 -12.85 15.84 3.02
N LYS A 44 -13.57 14.78 3.42
CA LYS A 44 -14.93 14.84 3.94
C LYS A 44 -15.03 14.43 5.41
N ILE A 45 -13.91 14.16 6.08
CA ILE A 45 -13.93 13.74 7.49
C ILE A 45 -14.38 14.93 8.35
N PRO A 46 -15.50 14.81 9.08
CA PRO A 46 -15.93 15.87 9.97
C PRO A 46 -14.97 16.01 11.15
N ALA A 47 -14.64 17.25 11.53
CA ALA A 47 -13.74 17.56 12.65
C ALA A 47 -14.30 17.10 14.01
N ALA A 48 -15.63 17.06 14.14
CA ALA A 48 -16.35 16.48 15.27
C ALA A 48 -17.05 15.19 14.83
N GLY A 49 -16.26 14.16 14.56
CA GLY A 49 -16.75 12.88 14.04
C GLY A 49 -17.05 11.84 15.12
N ASN A 50 -17.90 10.88 14.76
CA ASN A 50 -18.08 9.63 15.49
C ASN A 50 -16.71 8.93 15.60
N TYR A 51 -16.30 8.57 16.82
CA TYR A 51 -15.04 7.88 17.13
C TYR A 51 -14.68 6.78 16.12
N LYS A 52 -15.66 6.00 15.68
CA LYS A 52 -15.48 4.92 14.70
C LYS A 52 -14.97 5.40 13.35
N ILE A 53 -15.43 6.56 12.87
CA ILE A 53 -14.98 7.17 11.61
C ILE A 53 -13.50 7.56 11.71
N HIS A 54 -13.05 8.02 12.88
CA HIS A 54 -11.65 8.37 13.10
C HIS A 54 -10.75 7.13 13.20
N GLU A 55 -11.21 6.04 13.83
CA GLU A 55 -10.49 4.76 13.81
C GLU A 55 -10.35 4.21 12.39
N ASP A 56 -11.46 4.19 11.64
CA ASP A 56 -11.47 3.75 10.25
C ASP A 56 -10.54 4.61 9.36
N TYR A 57 -10.50 5.93 9.60
CA TYR A 57 -9.54 6.82 8.96
C TYR A 57 -8.09 6.47 9.31
N GLY A 58 -7.82 6.22 10.60
CA GLY A 58 -6.48 5.85 11.08
C GLY A 58 -5.98 4.58 10.41
N GLU A 59 -6.80 3.53 10.35
CA GLU A 59 -6.41 2.29 9.66
C GLU A 59 -6.26 2.50 8.16
N TRP A 60 -7.20 3.20 7.52
CA TRP A 60 -7.16 3.38 6.07
C TRP A 60 -6.00 4.27 5.62
N SER A 61 -5.68 5.33 6.37
CA SER A 61 -4.52 6.19 6.10
C SER A 61 -3.20 5.44 6.23
N TYR A 62 -3.06 4.59 7.27
CA TYR A 62 -1.91 3.70 7.42
C TYR A 62 -1.76 2.77 6.22
N LEU A 63 -2.86 2.11 5.79
CA LEU A 63 -2.83 1.23 4.62
C LEU A 63 -2.46 1.97 3.34
N HIS A 64 -2.96 3.20 3.16
CA HIS A 64 -2.62 4.03 2.02
C HIS A 64 -1.13 4.35 2.00
N GLN A 65 -0.56 4.81 3.11
CA GLN A 65 0.88 5.07 3.25
C GLN A 65 1.72 3.81 3.02
N ARG A 66 1.31 2.67 3.60
CA ARG A 66 2.00 1.39 3.40
C ARG A 66 2.00 0.98 1.93
N SER A 67 0.88 1.16 1.22
CA SER A 67 0.78 0.85 -0.21
C SER A 67 1.75 1.68 -1.05
N GLN A 68 1.94 2.97 -0.70
CA GLN A 68 2.89 3.85 -1.38
C GLN A 68 4.34 3.43 -1.10
N ALA A 69 4.67 3.07 0.14
CA ALA A 69 6.00 2.58 0.50
C ALA A 69 6.35 1.28 -0.25
N ILE A 70 5.44 0.31 -0.29
CA ILE A 70 5.63 -0.95 -1.03
C ILE A 70 5.86 -0.68 -2.52
N MET A 71 5.05 0.22 -3.12
CA MET A 71 5.24 0.58 -4.54
C MET A 71 6.60 1.22 -4.80
N GLN A 72 7.10 2.02 -3.86
CA GLN A 72 8.43 2.61 -3.97
C GLN A 72 9.53 1.54 -3.85
N ASN A 73 9.43 0.62 -2.89
CA ASN A 73 10.36 -0.51 -2.74
C ASN A 73 10.44 -1.36 -4.03
N ILE A 74 9.29 -1.72 -4.61
CA ILE A 74 9.24 -2.47 -5.86
C ILE A 74 9.99 -1.73 -6.97
N LYS A 75 9.75 -0.42 -7.11
CA LYS A 75 10.42 0.41 -8.12
C LYS A 75 11.93 0.44 -7.90
N ASP A 76 12.38 0.56 -6.65
CA ASP A 76 13.80 0.58 -6.32
C ASP A 76 14.47 -0.76 -6.61
N TYR A 77 13.81 -1.88 -6.32
CA TYR A 77 14.29 -3.21 -6.66
C TYR A 77 14.31 -3.48 -8.17
N GLU A 78 13.29 -3.04 -8.90
CA GLU A 78 13.25 -3.15 -10.37
C GLU A 78 14.37 -2.32 -11.02
N HIS A 79 14.64 -1.13 -10.50
CA HIS A 79 15.76 -0.30 -10.95
C HIS A 79 17.11 -0.98 -10.68
N ALA A 80 17.31 -1.51 -9.47
CA ALA A 80 18.53 -2.24 -9.12
C ALA A 80 18.70 -3.49 -9.99
N TYR A 81 17.63 -4.22 -10.28
CA TYR A 81 17.66 -5.39 -11.15
C TYR A 81 18.08 -5.04 -12.58
N GLY A 82 17.57 -3.94 -13.14
CA GLY A 82 17.92 -3.48 -14.49
C GLY A 82 19.35 -2.94 -14.62
N ALA A 83 19.99 -2.58 -13.50
CA ALA A 83 21.38 -2.12 -13.45
C ALA A 83 22.41 -3.27 -13.35
N LEU A 84 21.96 -4.52 -13.12
CA LEU A 84 22.79 -5.73 -13.06
C LEU A 84 22.86 -6.45 -14.40
#